data_AF-A0A964PX81-F1
#
_entry.id   AF-A0A964PX81-F1
#
_cell.length_a   1.000
_cell.length_b   1.000
_cell.length_c   1.000
_cell.angle_alpha   90.00
_cell.angle_beta   90.00
_cell.angle_gamma   90.00
#
_symmetry.space_group_name_H-M   'P 1'
#
loop_
_entity.id
_entity.type
_entity.pdbx_description
1 polymer ?
#
loop_
_entity_poly.entity_id
_entity_poly.type
_entity_poly.pdbx_seq_one_letter_code
_entity_poly.pdbx_strand_id
1 'polypeptide(L)'
;MSDSREWSSVRDQERYGPPAGRAWEKAPGRAAEPPESLRGLYGRYCEGEAMDLVAMIPREELRAFYRQAARWASERSGFDDADPLATVRRYARSLLPLPPYGIWLDSYLQNRQAFLERLGVGSTPVRDEPVLVAVRECGEGWHAALCLGGSPERWRGFLNFHCNGTVRSYRTTDIFVGDDADEIRSRFLSFDTNTLRAFLRSVLP
;
A
#
# COMPACT_ATOMS: atom_id res chain seq x y z
N MET A 1 -0.17 47.70 59.59
CA MET A 1 -0.13 46.64 60.63
C MET A 1 0.04 45.32 59.90
N SER A 2 1.22 44.71 60.08
CA SER A 2 1.58 43.28 60.12
C SER A 2 0.65 42.24 59.46
N ASP A 3 1.11 41.14 58.87
CA ASP A 3 2.45 40.62 58.52
C ASP A 3 2.24 39.37 57.64
N SER A 4 3.08 39.23 56.61
CA SER A 4 3.89 38.06 56.24
C SER A 4 3.45 36.61 56.50
N ARG A 5 3.40 35.83 55.41
CA ARG A 5 4.25 34.63 55.12
C ARG A 5 3.94 34.15 53.69
N GLU A 6 4.74 34.50 52.68
CA GLU A 6 5.91 33.74 52.20
C GLU A 6 5.73 32.22 52.18
N TRP A 7 5.53 31.65 50.99
CA TRP A 7 6.23 30.43 50.56
C TRP A 7 6.77 30.67 49.13
N SER A 8 8.10 30.64 49.06
CA SER A 8 8.97 30.77 47.89
C SER A 8 9.20 29.42 47.18
N SER A 9 9.88 29.53 46.02
CA SER A 9 10.63 28.50 45.25
C SER A 9 9.82 27.86 44.12
N VAL A 10 10.02 28.15 42.82
CA VAL A 10 11.24 28.04 41.98
C VAL A 10 11.87 26.64 42.02
N ARG A 11 11.69 25.89 40.93
CA ARG A 11 12.61 24.99 40.19
C ARG A 11 11.76 23.94 39.45
N ASP A 12 11.71 23.99 38.12
CA ASP A 12 12.68 23.41 37.17
C ASP A 12 12.39 21.94 36.84
N GLN A 13 12.43 21.68 35.54
CA GLN A 13 12.76 20.40 34.88
C GLN A 13 11.73 19.26 34.76
N GLU A 14 11.50 18.95 33.48
CA GLU A 14 11.30 17.61 32.90
C GLU A 14 9.92 16.94 33.04
N ARG A 15 9.19 16.93 31.92
CA ARG A 15 8.98 15.67 31.16
C ARG A 15 8.43 15.93 29.76
N TYR A 16 9.34 15.81 28.80
CA TYR A 16 9.02 15.33 27.46
C TYR A 16 8.33 13.97 27.53
N GLY A 17 7.33 13.78 26.68
CA GLY A 17 6.73 12.48 26.40
C GLY A 17 5.42 12.64 25.62
N PRO A 18 5.42 12.60 24.28
CA PRO A 18 4.17 12.44 23.53
C PRO A 18 3.54 11.07 23.87
N PRO A 19 2.20 10.97 23.83
CA PRO A 19 1.46 9.85 24.40
C PRO A 19 1.75 8.51 23.71
N ALA A 20 1.81 7.48 24.55
CA ALA A 20 2.04 6.10 24.21
C ALA A 20 1.10 5.58 23.09
N GLY A 21 1.74 4.90 22.14
CA GLY A 21 1.24 3.87 21.23
C GLY A 21 -0.27 3.67 21.14
N ARG A 22 -0.85 4.17 20.04
CA ARG A 22 -1.91 3.38 19.40
C ARG A 22 -1.26 2.17 18.75
N ALA A 23 -1.31 1.08 19.48
CA ALA A 23 -1.11 -0.28 18.98
C ALA A 23 -1.99 -0.48 17.74
N TRP A 24 -1.36 -0.64 16.58
CA TRP A 24 -1.99 -1.22 15.40
C TRP A 24 -1.87 -2.74 15.47
N GLU A 25 -2.28 -3.34 16.59
CA GLU A 25 -2.58 -4.77 16.60
C GLU A 25 -3.85 -4.98 15.77
N LYS A 26 -3.68 -5.31 14.48
CA LYS A 26 -4.74 -5.93 13.69
C LYS A 26 -4.58 -7.44 13.74
N ALA A 27 -5.55 -8.08 14.39
CA ALA A 27 -5.84 -9.51 14.34
C ALA A 27 -5.93 -10.05 12.88
N PRO A 28 -5.75 -11.37 12.65
CA PRO A 28 -5.61 -11.95 11.32
C PRO A 28 -6.97 -12.15 10.64
N GLY A 29 -7.65 -11.05 10.32
CA GLY A 29 -8.58 -10.99 9.22
C GLY A 29 -7.80 -10.58 7.97
N ARG A 30 -8.21 -11.04 6.78
CA ARG A 30 -7.65 -10.65 5.47
C ARG A 30 -7.81 -9.14 5.28
N ALA A 31 -6.94 -8.34 5.90
CA ALA A 31 -6.90 -6.91 5.75
C ALA A 31 -6.65 -6.63 4.28
N ALA A 32 -7.53 -5.86 3.64
CA ALA A 32 -7.22 -5.29 2.34
C ALA A 32 -5.85 -4.62 2.47
N GLU A 33 -4.88 -5.07 1.68
CA GLU A 33 -3.55 -4.45 1.72
C GLU A 33 -3.72 -2.96 1.43
N PRO A 34 -2.93 -2.08 2.08
CA PRO A 34 -2.99 -0.65 1.82
C PRO A 34 -2.89 -0.41 0.31
N PRO A 35 -3.67 0.53 -0.26
CA PRO A 35 -3.68 0.82 -1.70
C PRO A 35 -2.30 1.18 -2.27
N GLU A 36 -1.38 1.52 -1.37
CA GLU A 36 -0.03 2.02 -1.53
C GLU A 36 1.02 0.89 -1.60
N SER A 37 0.60 -0.34 -1.36
CA SER A 37 1.42 -1.54 -1.49
C SER A 37 1.52 -2.00 -2.94
N LEU A 38 2.59 -2.72 -3.29
CA LEU A 38 2.73 -3.33 -4.63
C LEU A 38 1.59 -4.29 -4.96
N ARG A 39 1.08 -5.02 -3.97
CA ARG A 39 -0.08 -5.90 -4.12
C ARG A 39 -1.38 -5.12 -4.30
N GLY A 40 -1.52 -3.99 -3.61
CA GLY A 40 -2.63 -3.04 -3.83
C GLY A 40 -2.63 -2.49 -5.25
N LEU A 41 -1.47 -2.07 -5.75
CA LEU A 41 -1.31 -1.61 -7.14
C LEU A 41 -1.62 -2.71 -8.16
N TYR A 42 -1.13 -3.94 -7.93
CA TYR A 42 -1.50 -5.10 -8.76
C TYR A 42 -3.00 -5.38 -8.72
N GLY A 43 -3.63 -5.23 -7.55
CA GLY A 43 -5.08 -5.33 -7.38
C GLY A 43 -5.83 -4.32 -8.25
N ARG A 44 -5.44 -3.04 -8.19
CA ARG A 44 -6.01 -1.96 -9.02
C ARG A 44 -5.80 -2.20 -10.50
N TYR A 45 -4.62 -2.69 -10.89
CA TYR A 45 -4.35 -3.10 -12.27
C TYR A 45 -5.35 -4.15 -12.74
N CYS A 46 -5.52 -5.24 -11.99
CA CYS A 46 -6.48 -6.29 -12.32
C CYS A 46 -7.93 -5.78 -12.42
N GLU A 47 -8.29 -4.84 -11.55
CA GLU A 47 -9.62 -4.22 -11.57
C GLU A 47 -9.82 -3.31 -12.78
N GLY A 48 -8.81 -2.52 -13.15
CA GLY A 48 -8.82 -1.71 -14.36
C GLY A 48 -8.98 -2.56 -15.62
N GLU A 49 -8.18 -3.61 -15.77
CA GLU A 49 -8.28 -4.54 -16.91
C GLU A 49 -9.68 -5.19 -17.00
N ALA A 50 -10.26 -5.56 -15.86
CA ALA A 50 -11.62 -6.12 -15.81
C ALA A 50 -12.68 -5.11 -16.24
N MET A 51 -12.53 -3.84 -15.89
CA MET A 51 -13.46 -2.77 -16.29
C MET A 51 -13.29 -2.41 -17.77
N ASP A 52 -12.07 -2.41 -18.29
CA ASP A 52 -11.80 -2.22 -19.72
C ASP A 52 -12.49 -3.32 -20.54
N LEU A 53 -12.44 -4.57 -20.08
CA LEU A 53 -13.20 -5.67 -20.70
C LEU A 53 -14.70 -5.36 -20.74
N VAL A 54 -15.28 -4.92 -19.62
CA VAL A 54 -16.72 -4.57 -19.56
C VAL A 54 -17.04 -3.42 -20.51
N ALA A 55 -16.17 -2.42 -20.62
CA ALA A 55 -16.35 -1.27 -21.50
C ALA A 55 -16.29 -1.62 -22.98
N MET A 56 -15.60 -2.72 -23.36
CA MET A 56 -15.54 -3.22 -24.73
C MET A 56 -16.79 -4.01 -25.16
N ILE A 57 -17.66 -4.40 -24.22
CA ILE A 57 -18.87 -5.17 -24.53
C ILE A 57 -19.94 -4.25 -25.16
N PRO A 58 -20.54 -4.62 -26.31
CA PRO A 58 -21.66 -3.88 -26.88
C PRO A 58 -22.83 -3.74 -25.91
N ARG A 59 -23.56 -2.61 -25.96
CA ARG A 59 -24.64 -2.31 -24.99
C ARG A 59 -25.76 -3.34 -25.01
N GLU A 60 -26.05 -3.87 -26.19
CA GLU A 60 -27.03 -4.91 -26.45
C GLU A 60 -26.67 -6.25 -25.78
N GLU A 61 -25.38 -6.57 -25.67
CA GLU A 61 -24.88 -7.81 -25.06
C GLU A 61 -24.66 -7.69 -23.55
N LEU A 62 -24.57 -6.47 -23.04
CA LEU A 62 -24.29 -6.20 -21.63
C LEU A 62 -25.30 -6.90 -20.69
N ARG A 63 -26.60 -6.92 -21.05
CA ARG A 63 -27.62 -7.63 -20.25
C ARG A 63 -27.38 -9.15 -20.19
N ALA A 64 -26.87 -9.75 -21.26
CA ALA A 64 -26.51 -11.16 -21.25
C ALA A 64 -25.29 -11.41 -20.36
N PHE A 65 -24.29 -10.51 -20.41
CA PHE A 65 -23.11 -10.56 -19.56
C PHE A 65 -23.46 -10.47 -18.07
N TYR A 66 -24.32 -9.53 -17.67
CA TYR A 66 -24.82 -9.43 -16.28
C TYR A 66 -25.48 -10.73 -15.81
N ARG A 67 -26.31 -11.36 -16.64
CA ARG A 67 -26.97 -12.63 -16.29
C ARG A 67 -25.96 -13.76 -16.09
N GLN A 68 -24.92 -13.82 -16.91
CA GLN A 68 -23.84 -14.80 -16.74
C GLN A 68 -23.07 -14.54 -15.44
N ALA A 69 -22.72 -13.29 -15.15
CA ALA A 69 -22.04 -12.91 -13.91
C ALA A 69 -22.87 -13.29 -12.66
N ALA A 70 -24.18 -13.03 -12.68
CA ALA A 70 -25.08 -13.39 -11.59
C ALA A 70 -25.13 -14.90 -11.36
N ARG A 71 -25.24 -15.69 -12.44
CA ARG A 71 -25.22 -17.16 -12.37
C ARG A 71 -23.88 -17.69 -11.86
N TRP A 72 -22.77 -17.15 -12.37
CA TRP A 72 -21.43 -17.53 -11.92
C TRP A 72 -21.22 -17.27 -10.42
N ALA A 73 -21.78 -16.17 -9.91
CA ALA A 73 -21.65 -15.77 -8.51
C ALA A 73 -22.57 -16.55 -7.57
N SER A 74 -23.77 -16.92 -8.01
CA SER A 74 -24.67 -17.80 -7.23
C SER A 74 -24.08 -19.20 -7.04
N GLU A 75 -23.39 -19.73 -8.06
CA GLU A 75 -22.68 -21.01 -8.00
C GLU A 75 -21.46 -20.99 -7.04
N ARG A 76 -20.92 -19.81 -6.72
CA ARG A 76 -19.69 -19.64 -5.92
C ARG A 76 -19.91 -19.02 -4.53
N SER A 77 -21.17 -18.87 -4.09
CA SER A 77 -21.53 -18.21 -2.81
C SER A 77 -20.90 -16.82 -2.65
N GLY A 78 -20.74 -16.10 -3.77
CA GLY A 78 -20.04 -14.80 -3.84
C GLY A 78 -20.89 -13.70 -4.46
N PHE A 79 -22.19 -13.94 -4.60
CA PHE A 79 -23.14 -12.94 -5.09
C PHE A 79 -23.34 -11.86 -4.03
N ASP A 80 -23.00 -10.63 -4.41
CA ASP A 80 -23.20 -9.45 -3.58
C ASP A 80 -24.36 -8.66 -4.17
N ASP A 81 -25.54 -8.84 -3.57
CA ASP A 81 -26.79 -8.21 -4.03
C ASP A 81 -26.77 -6.68 -3.80
N ALA A 82 -25.91 -6.21 -2.88
CA ALA A 82 -25.74 -4.79 -2.59
C ALA A 82 -24.85 -4.07 -3.63
N ASP A 83 -23.96 -4.80 -4.32
CA ASP A 83 -23.12 -4.26 -5.39
C ASP A 83 -23.06 -5.19 -6.63
N PRO A 84 -24.07 -5.08 -7.52
CA PRO A 84 -24.11 -5.82 -8.77
C PRO A 84 -22.89 -5.54 -9.67
N LEU A 85 -22.31 -4.34 -9.60
CA LEU A 85 -21.15 -3.97 -10.39
C LEU A 85 -19.90 -4.68 -9.88
N ALA A 86 -19.73 -4.84 -8.57
CA ALA A 86 -18.65 -5.66 -8.00
C ALA A 86 -18.77 -7.14 -8.41
N THR A 87 -19.99 -7.65 -8.59
CA THR A 87 -20.21 -9.01 -9.12
C THR A 87 -19.75 -9.12 -10.57
N VAL A 88 -20.13 -8.15 -11.42
CA VAL A 88 -19.68 -8.10 -12.82
C VAL A 88 -18.18 -7.93 -12.94
N ARG A 89 -17.57 -7.04 -12.15
CA ARG A 89 -16.12 -6.84 -12.12
C ARG A 89 -15.37 -8.12 -11.73
N ARG A 90 -15.86 -8.84 -10.72
CA ARG A 90 -15.29 -10.14 -10.31
C ARG A 90 -15.40 -11.19 -11.42
N TYR A 91 -16.55 -11.25 -12.10
CA TYR A 91 -16.74 -12.16 -13.22
C TYR A 91 -15.81 -11.81 -14.38
N ALA A 92 -15.76 -10.55 -14.82
CA ALA A 92 -14.87 -10.07 -15.88
C ALA A 92 -13.40 -10.39 -15.57
N ARG A 93 -12.97 -10.14 -14.33
CA ARG A 93 -11.62 -10.51 -13.85
C ARG A 93 -11.34 -12.01 -13.97
N SER A 94 -12.33 -12.86 -13.77
CA SER A 94 -12.17 -14.33 -13.87
C SER A 94 -12.03 -14.84 -15.31
N LEU A 95 -12.44 -14.04 -16.30
CA LEU A 95 -12.33 -14.37 -17.71
C LEU A 95 -10.99 -13.94 -18.32
N LEU A 96 -10.35 -12.93 -17.72
CA LEU A 96 -9.10 -12.38 -18.24
C LEU A 96 -7.90 -13.27 -17.89
N PRO A 97 -6.99 -13.52 -18.84
CA PRO A 97 -5.69 -14.15 -18.56
C PRO A 97 -4.74 -13.14 -17.90
N LEU A 98 -5.05 -12.73 -16.67
CA LEU A 98 -4.23 -11.76 -15.93
C LEU A 98 -2.85 -12.33 -15.63
N PRO A 99 -1.77 -11.54 -15.81
CA PRO A 99 -0.41 -12.01 -15.56
C PRO A 99 -0.25 -12.36 -14.07
N PRO A 100 0.47 -13.44 -13.72
CA PRO A 100 0.84 -13.70 -12.34
C PRO A 100 1.58 -12.50 -11.73
N TYR A 101 1.42 -12.28 -10.43
CA TYR A 101 2.00 -11.10 -9.77
C TYR A 101 3.50 -10.91 -10.00
N GLY A 102 4.30 -11.99 -10.00
CA GLY A 102 5.74 -11.87 -10.23
C GLY A 102 6.06 -11.31 -11.62
N ILE A 103 5.37 -11.81 -12.65
CA ILE A 103 5.53 -11.34 -14.03
C ILE A 103 5.06 -9.89 -14.19
N TRP A 104 3.95 -9.53 -13.53
CA TRP A 104 3.49 -8.14 -13.48
C TRP A 104 4.50 -7.24 -12.76
N LEU A 105 5.06 -7.70 -11.64
CA LEU A 105 6.04 -6.95 -10.85
C LEU A 105 7.30 -6.68 -11.67
N ASP A 106 7.83 -7.67 -12.38
CA ASP A 106 8.99 -7.51 -13.25
C ASP A 106 8.72 -6.44 -14.33
N SER A 107 7.53 -6.49 -14.94
CA SER A 107 7.10 -5.49 -15.93
C SER A 107 6.92 -4.10 -15.32
N TYR A 108 6.35 -4.03 -14.11
CA TYR A 108 6.17 -2.79 -13.35
C TYR A 108 7.53 -2.15 -13.02
N LEU A 109 8.52 -2.94 -12.62
CA LEU A 109 9.86 -2.44 -12.32
C LEU A 109 10.58 -1.92 -13.56
N GLN A 110 10.37 -2.56 -14.72
CA GLN A 110 10.97 -2.14 -15.99
C GLN A 110 10.32 -0.86 -16.56
N ASN A 111 9.01 -0.67 -16.36
CA ASN A 111 8.28 0.47 -16.94
C ASN A 111 7.30 1.13 -15.95
N ARG A 112 7.81 1.51 -14.78
CA ARG A 112 7.00 2.01 -13.65
C ARG A 112 6.09 3.18 -14.02
N GLN A 113 6.60 4.14 -14.79
CA GLN A 113 5.85 5.37 -15.11
C GLN A 113 4.58 5.07 -15.90
N ALA A 114 4.65 4.22 -16.92
CA ALA A 114 3.48 3.85 -17.72
C ALA A 114 2.39 3.16 -16.89
N PHE A 115 2.78 2.34 -15.92
CA PHE A 115 1.82 1.71 -15.00
C PHE A 115 1.16 2.73 -14.06
N LEU A 116 1.93 3.68 -13.52
CA LEU A 116 1.37 4.71 -12.65
C LEU A 116 0.37 5.61 -13.39
N GLU A 117 0.73 6.03 -14.61
CA GLU A 117 -0.15 6.82 -15.48
C GLU A 117 -1.44 6.06 -15.83
N ARG A 118 -1.33 4.79 -16.22
CA ARG A 118 -2.50 3.93 -16.50
C ARG A 118 -3.41 3.75 -15.28
N LEU A 119 -2.82 3.69 -14.08
CA LEU A 119 -3.57 3.55 -12.83
C LEU A 119 -4.13 4.89 -12.30
N GLY A 120 -3.85 6.02 -12.96
CA GLY A 120 -4.22 7.35 -12.49
C GLY A 120 -3.54 7.72 -11.16
N VAL A 121 -2.44 7.04 -10.82
CA VAL A 121 -1.66 7.32 -9.61
C VAL A 121 -0.64 8.39 -9.97
N GLY A 122 -0.79 9.57 -9.37
CA GLY A 122 0.21 10.63 -9.52
C GLY A 122 1.60 10.12 -9.10
N SER A 123 2.61 10.38 -9.92
CA SER A 123 4.01 10.11 -9.59
C SER A 123 4.51 10.93 -8.39
N THR A 124 3.79 12.01 -8.10
CA THR A 124 4.03 12.91 -6.97
C THR A 124 3.15 12.49 -5.80
N PRO A 125 3.68 12.32 -4.58
CA PRO A 125 2.87 11.96 -3.43
C PRO A 125 1.81 13.03 -3.17
N VAL A 126 0.55 12.63 -3.22
CA VAL A 126 -0.56 13.49 -2.81
C VAL A 126 -0.65 13.41 -1.29
N ARG A 127 -0.82 14.57 -0.65
CA ARG A 127 -0.71 14.81 0.79
C ARG A 127 -1.46 13.76 1.64
N ASP A 128 -0.87 13.38 2.78
CA ASP A 128 -1.39 12.45 3.81
C ASP A 128 -1.54 10.95 3.47
N GLU A 129 -1.47 10.53 2.21
CA GLU A 129 -1.45 9.11 1.82
C GLU A 129 -0.04 8.68 1.38
N PRO A 130 0.60 7.69 2.05
CA PRO A 130 1.89 7.20 1.61
C PRO A 130 1.87 6.69 0.16
N VAL A 131 2.83 7.10 -0.66
CA VAL A 131 2.94 6.64 -2.05
C VAL A 131 4.19 5.79 -2.21
N LEU A 132 4.06 4.70 -2.96
CA LEU A 132 5.19 3.87 -3.37
C LEU A 132 6.13 4.68 -4.26
N VAL A 133 7.33 4.98 -3.79
CA VAL A 133 8.31 5.81 -4.52
C VAL A 133 9.45 5.03 -5.16
N ALA A 134 9.80 3.86 -4.61
CA ALA A 134 10.88 3.02 -5.12
C ALA A 134 10.73 1.56 -4.65
N VAL A 135 11.31 0.63 -5.41
CA VAL A 135 11.31 -0.80 -5.09
C VAL A 135 12.68 -1.39 -5.38
N ARG A 136 13.14 -2.33 -4.56
CA ARG A 136 14.37 -3.09 -4.77
C ARG A 136 14.22 -4.55 -4.36
N GLU A 137 14.91 -5.43 -5.07
CA GLU A 137 15.04 -6.83 -4.67
C GLU A 137 15.97 -6.93 -3.43
N CYS A 138 15.58 -7.72 -2.43
CA CYS A 138 16.40 -8.04 -1.26
C CYS A 138 16.79 -9.54 -1.19
N GLY A 139 16.50 -10.29 -2.25
CA GLY A 139 16.91 -11.67 -2.50
C GLY A 139 15.86 -12.70 -2.08
N GLU A 140 16.00 -13.95 -2.55
CA GLU A 140 15.08 -15.06 -2.25
C GLU A 140 13.62 -14.75 -2.61
N GLY A 141 13.41 -13.97 -3.69
CA GLY A 141 12.07 -13.56 -4.13
C GLY A 141 11.44 -12.43 -3.30
N TRP A 142 12.18 -11.86 -2.34
CA TRP A 142 11.73 -10.72 -1.57
C TRP A 142 12.04 -9.38 -2.24
N HIS A 143 11.10 -8.46 -2.12
CA HIS A 143 11.19 -7.09 -2.59
C HIS A 143 10.89 -6.12 -1.45
N ALA A 144 11.74 -5.10 -1.30
CA ALA A 144 11.52 -3.96 -0.42
C ALA A 144 10.94 -2.80 -1.24
N ALA A 145 9.78 -2.31 -0.82
CA ALA A 145 9.11 -1.14 -1.37
C ALA A 145 9.25 0.03 -0.38
N LEU A 146 9.76 1.17 -0.85
CA LEU A 146 9.77 2.42 -0.09
C LEU A 146 8.46 3.15 -0.33
N CYS A 147 7.70 3.39 0.75
CA CYS A 147 6.50 4.21 0.73
C CYS A 147 6.78 5.52 1.49
N LEU A 148 6.46 6.67 0.89
CA LEU A 148 6.62 8.00 1.48
C LEU A 148 5.28 8.72 1.60
N GLY A 149 4.99 9.26 2.78
CA GLY A 149 3.85 10.15 3.03
C GLY A 149 4.24 11.22 4.04
N GLY A 150 3.39 12.20 4.29
CA GLY A 150 3.66 13.21 5.31
C GLY A 150 3.07 14.59 5.01
N SER A 151 3.49 15.55 5.83
CA SER A 151 3.09 16.95 5.74
C SER A 151 4.05 17.72 4.82
N PRO A 152 3.69 18.93 4.35
CA PRO A 152 4.53 19.73 3.43
C PRO A 152 5.90 20.09 3.98
N GLU A 153 6.06 20.02 5.30
CA GLU A 153 7.28 20.40 6.01
C GLU A 153 8.17 19.19 6.30
N ARG A 154 7.65 17.96 6.18
CA ARG A 154 8.41 16.77 6.54
C ARG A 154 7.86 15.49 5.92
N TRP A 155 8.72 14.81 5.18
CA TRP A 155 8.47 13.47 4.66
C TRP A 155 8.75 12.42 5.72
N ARG A 156 7.90 11.40 5.74
CA ARG A 156 8.07 10.18 6.54
C ARG A 156 7.93 8.96 5.64
N GLY A 157 8.64 7.90 5.95
CA GLY A 157 8.61 6.71 5.14
C GLY A 157 8.90 5.43 5.89
N PHE A 158 8.36 4.36 5.35
CA PHE A 158 8.55 2.99 5.82
C PHE A 158 8.91 2.07 4.66
N LEU A 159 9.48 0.91 5.00
CA LEU A 159 9.67 -0.18 4.04
C LEU A 159 8.51 -1.16 4.15
N ASN A 160 7.99 -1.58 3.01
CA ASN A 160 7.06 -2.70 2.89
C ASN A 160 7.73 -3.84 2.14
N PHE A 161 7.81 -5.01 2.77
CA PHE A 161 8.45 -6.19 2.22
C PHE A 161 7.41 -7.15 1.65
N HIS A 162 7.64 -7.61 0.43
CA HIS A 162 6.76 -8.53 -0.28
C HIS A 162 7.55 -9.73 -0.78
N CYS A 163 7.01 -10.93 -0.62
CA CYS A 163 7.59 -12.14 -1.17
C CYS A 163 6.80 -12.65 -2.38
N ASN A 164 7.52 -13.00 -3.45
CA ASN A 164 6.95 -13.68 -4.60
C ASN A 164 6.30 -15.00 -4.16
N GLY A 165 5.05 -15.21 -4.57
CA GLY A 165 4.26 -16.40 -4.19
C GLY A 165 3.47 -16.28 -2.87
N THR A 166 3.64 -15.21 -2.09
CA THR A 166 2.85 -15.01 -0.86
C THR A 166 2.03 -13.72 -0.89
N VAL A 167 0.84 -13.75 -0.30
CA VAL A 167 -0.04 -12.58 -0.15
C VAL A 167 0.32 -11.77 1.11
N ARG A 168 1.26 -12.23 1.93
CA ARG A 168 1.66 -11.49 3.14
C ARG A 168 2.67 -10.43 2.78
N SER A 169 2.51 -9.26 3.38
CA SER A 169 3.50 -8.20 3.38
C SER A 169 3.91 -7.87 4.82
N TYR A 170 5.14 -7.40 5.00
CA TYR A 170 5.68 -7.03 6.30
C TYR A 170 6.20 -5.60 6.23
N ARG A 171 5.75 -4.73 7.12
CA ARG A 171 6.15 -3.32 7.13
C ARG A 171 7.01 -2.98 8.32
N THR A 172 7.96 -2.08 8.12
CA THR A 172 8.63 -1.39 9.22
C THR A 172 7.70 -0.34 9.82
N THR A 173 8.10 0.22 10.96
CA THR A 173 7.63 1.56 11.36
C THR A 173 8.19 2.62 10.40
N ASP A 174 7.81 3.88 10.59
CA ASP A 174 8.44 5.00 9.91
C ASP A 174 9.92 5.08 10.34
N ILE A 175 10.82 4.70 9.44
CA ILE A 175 12.28 4.71 9.67
C ILE A 175 13.00 5.75 8.80
N PHE A 176 12.29 6.32 7.81
CA PHE A 176 12.76 7.43 7.02
C PHE A 176 12.08 8.71 7.45
N VAL A 177 12.88 9.75 7.63
CA VAL A 177 12.40 11.10 7.91
C VAL A 177 13.35 12.07 7.22
N GLY A 178 12.81 13.07 6.52
CA GLY A 178 13.60 14.07 5.82
C GLY A 178 12.74 15.18 5.23
N ASP A 179 13.39 16.22 4.72
CA ASP A 179 12.72 17.40 4.17
C ASP A 179 12.51 17.27 2.65
N ASP A 180 13.22 16.33 2.01
CA ASP A 180 13.14 16.05 0.58
C ASP A 180 12.87 14.55 0.31
N ALA A 181 11.84 14.28 -0.48
CA ALA A 181 11.47 12.92 -0.91
C ALA A 181 12.54 12.29 -1.82
N ASP A 182 13.20 13.07 -2.67
CA ASP A 182 14.21 12.57 -3.60
C ASP A 182 15.51 12.20 -2.87
N GLU A 183 15.86 12.93 -1.81
CA GLU A 183 16.97 12.56 -0.92
C GLU A 183 16.68 11.23 -0.21
N ILE A 184 15.49 11.08 0.38
CA ILE A 184 15.09 9.84 1.05
C ILE A 184 15.10 8.66 0.06
N ARG A 185 14.56 8.87 -1.14
CA ARG A 185 14.58 7.88 -2.22
C ARG A 185 16.01 7.49 -2.58
N SER A 186 16.91 8.47 -2.74
CA SER A 186 18.31 8.23 -3.09
C SER A 186 19.03 7.42 -2.00
N ARG A 187 18.76 7.71 -0.72
CA ARG A 187 19.29 6.92 0.42
C ARG A 187 18.77 5.49 0.42
N PHE A 188 17.48 5.28 0.16
CA PHE A 188 16.94 3.93 0.01
C PHE A 188 17.60 3.17 -1.14
N LEU A 189 17.80 3.85 -2.28
CA LEU A 189 18.46 3.27 -3.44
C LEU A 189 19.94 2.96 -3.20
N SER A 190 20.60 3.56 -2.21
CA SER A 190 22.00 3.25 -1.86
C SER A 190 22.16 2.07 -0.90
N PHE A 191 21.10 1.56 -0.27
CA PHE A 191 21.18 0.42 0.64
C PHE A 191 21.65 -0.85 -0.08
N ASP A 192 22.61 -1.57 0.48
CA ASP A 192 22.98 -2.86 -0.09
C ASP A 192 21.94 -3.96 0.26
N THR A 193 22.07 -5.12 -0.38
CA THR A 193 21.19 -6.26 -0.14
C THR A 193 21.25 -6.71 1.32
N ASN A 194 22.40 -6.61 1.99
CA ASN A 194 22.58 -7.00 3.39
C ASN A 194 21.78 -6.10 4.34
N THR A 195 21.77 -4.80 4.08
CA THR A 195 21.01 -3.79 4.81
C THR A 195 19.51 -4.04 4.66
N LEU A 196 19.04 -4.27 3.44
CA LEU A 196 17.62 -4.59 3.18
C LEU A 196 17.21 -5.91 3.87
N ARG A 197 18.08 -6.92 3.87
CA ARG A 197 17.85 -8.18 4.59
C ARG A 197 17.84 -8.00 6.11
N ALA A 198 18.64 -7.10 6.66
CA ALA A 198 18.61 -6.79 8.08
C ALA A 198 17.25 -6.18 8.48
N PHE A 199 16.73 -5.23 7.69
CA PHE A 199 15.39 -4.68 7.88
C PHE A 199 14.30 -5.75 7.74
N LEU A 200 14.38 -6.61 6.72
CA LEU A 200 13.43 -7.72 6.55
C LEU A 200 13.40 -8.62 7.79
N ARG A 201 14.57 -9.05 8.29
CA ARG A 201 14.67 -9.87 9.51
C ARG A 201 14.08 -9.19 10.74
N SER A 202 14.10 -7.86 10.80
CA SER A 202 13.53 -7.12 11.95
C SER A 202 12.00 -7.09 11.98
N VAL A 203 11.33 -7.41 10.87
CA VAL A 203 9.86 -7.38 10.74
C VAL A 203 9.24 -8.75 10.52
N LEU A 204 10.05 -9.78 10.28
CA LEU A 204 9.58 -11.16 10.23
C LEU A 204 9.32 -11.69 11.67
N PRO A 205 8.27 -12.50 11.86
CA PRO A 205 7.93 -13.09 13.15
C PRO A 205 8.88 -14.21 13.58
#